data_AF-A0A377J5M8-F1
#
_entry.id   AF-A0A377J5M8-F1
#
_cell.length_a   1.000
_cell.length_b   1.000
_cell.length_c   1.000
_cell.angle_alpha   90.00
_cell.angle_beta   90.00
_cell.angle_gamma   90.00
#
_symmetry.space_group_name_H-M   'P 1'
#
loop_
_entity.id
_entity.type
_entity.pdbx_description
1 polymer ?
#
loop_
_entity_poly.entity_id
_entity_poly.type
_entity_poly.pdbx_seq_one_letter_code
_entity_poly.pdbx_strand_id
1 'polypeptide(L)'
;MRVSQFLDSSIAPFDLGAFFSRYVIKDNSIVSVSSYRHHKENYVSNDECNESLDKYECILNACSYHNLWYRKTSTNFVITLENDLGLNNEQFFTRLLQKICLAPFFMDKDLSENKKMFLRGFFETRGSIDTSLSFLTLDYFYNSSLELKRIRYLIDNCALPAQALNLNFRELQAQFVKNINKRNTQFRINLYWYLHHIGLINPYKALKASRAYNLDYKLDNGVYYFACEEPSFTQNSFEERIAHYLYTIYDKHLSPYEIEKIRKDLAFEKENDRESFSRDGQIVKIFKYSSDDICAACNAYYDIKDRSFLTKMGRYYTEIHHCISVGSDKQLDVLENLTKLCPVCHRALKKGASSESYQKQLINNIFTNNPQNLEFASIIFASDDRGFLIDKVYQSLL
;
A
#
# COMPACT_ATOMS: atom_id res chain seq x y z
N MET A 1 -16.27 -11.18 -22.29
CA MET A 1 -16.17 -9.74 -22.60
C MET A 1 -14.76 -9.45 -23.10
N ARG A 2 -14.58 -8.52 -24.04
CA ARG A 2 -13.24 -8.10 -24.49
C ARG A 2 -12.62 -7.08 -23.55
N VAL A 3 -11.30 -7.03 -23.46
CA VAL A 3 -10.58 -6.05 -22.63
C VAL A 3 -10.83 -4.63 -23.13
N SER A 4 -10.83 -4.39 -24.45
CA SER A 4 -11.22 -3.10 -25.02
C SER A 4 -12.58 -2.63 -24.52
N GLN A 5 -13.59 -3.49 -24.65
CA GLN A 5 -14.95 -3.22 -24.19
C GLN A 5 -14.99 -2.98 -22.68
N PHE A 6 -14.26 -3.76 -21.88
CA PHE A 6 -14.19 -3.60 -20.42
C PHE A 6 -13.61 -2.24 -20.03
N LEU A 7 -12.57 -1.79 -20.73
CA LEU A 7 -11.91 -0.51 -20.47
C LEU A 7 -12.78 0.69 -20.88
N ASP A 8 -13.59 0.56 -21.94
CA ASP A 8 -14.39 1.67 -22.47
C ASP A 8 -15.83 1.74 -21.91
N SER A 9 -16.39 0.63 -21.44
CA SER A 9 -17.79 0.56 -20.96
C SER A 9 -17.95 1.05 -19.52
N SER A 10 -19.18 1.39 -19.10
CA SER A 10 -19.49 1.69 -17.70
C SER A 10 -19.57 0.43 -16.84
N ILE A 11 -18.41 -0.06 -16.39
CA ILE A 11 -18.29 -1.26 -15.55
C ILE A 11 -18.73 -0.99 -14.10
N ALA A 12 -19.37 -1.98 -13.48
CA ALA A 12 -19.77 -1.92 -12.08
C ALA A 12 -18.54 -1.73 -11.17
N PRO A 13 -18.61 -0.85 -10.14
CA PRO A 13 -17.50 -0.64 -9.22
C PRO A 13 -16.99 -1.93 -8.57
N PHE A 14 -17.89 -2.89 -8.29
CA PHE A 14 -17.53 -4.20 -7.76
C PHE A 14 -16.54 -4.96 -8.64
N ASP A 15 -16.77 -5.04 -9.95
CA ASP A 15 -15.88 -5.75 -10.86
C ASP A 15 -14.54 -5.03 -11.01
N LEU A 16 -14.56 -3.69 -11.04
CA LEU A 16 -13.33 -2.89 -11.01
C LEU A 16 -12.52 -3.19 -9.75
N GLY A 17 -13.16 -3.27 -8.59
CA GLY A 17 -12.53 -3.66 -7.33
C GLY A 17 -11.92 -5.07 -7.37
N ALA A 18 -12.63 -6.03 -7.97
CA ALA A 18 -12.15 -7.40 -8.13
C ALA A 18 -10.87 -7.49 -9.00
N PHE A 19 -10.87 -6.84 -10.16
CA PHE A 19 -9.67 -6.75 -11.01
C PHE A 19 -8.57 -5.93 -10.35
N PHE A 20 -8.92 -4.85 -9.65
CA PHE A 20 -7.96 -4.03 -8.92
C PHE A 20 -7.36 -4.77 -7.73
N SER A 21 -8.03 -5.76 -7.15
CA SER A 21 -7.46 -6.61 -6.09
C SER A 21 -6.51 -7.66 -6.66
N ARG A 22 -6.96 -8.40 -7.67
CA ARG A 22 -6.12 -9.38 -8.34
C ARG A 22 -6.65 -9.72 -9.73
N TYR A 23 -5.72 -9.79 -10.65
CA TYR A 23 -5.92 -10.43 -11.95
C TYR A 23 -4.73 -11.33 -12.29
N VAL A 24 -4.94 -12.22 -13.25
CA VAL A 24 -3.89 -13.06 -13.84
C VAL A 24 -4.08 -13.03 -15.34
N ILE A 25 -3.01 -12.70 -16.07
CA ILE A 25 -2.97 -12.82 -17.53
C ILE A 25 -2.43 -14.21 -17.88
N LYS A 26 -3.23 -14.99 -18.60
CA LYS A 26 -2.86 -16.34 -19.07
C LYS A 26 -3.59 -16.65 -20.36
N ASP A 27 -2.90 -17.26 -21.33
CA ASP A 27 -3.50 -17.79 -22.57
C ASP A 27 -4.40 -16.75 -23.28
N ASN A 28 -3.86 -15.54 -23.48
CA ASN A 28 -4.55 -14.38 -24.05
C ASN A 28 -5.85 -13.97 -23.33
N SER A 29 -5.98 -14.31 -22.05
CA SER A 29 -7.12 -13.95 -21.20
C SER A 29 -6.66 -13.25 -19.94
N ILE A 30 -7.48 -12.33 -19.43
CA ILE A 30 -7.27 -11.66 -18.14
C ILE A 30 -8.38 -12.10 -17.19
N VAL A 31 -7.99 -12.73 -16.08
CA VAL A 31 -8.93 -13.40 -15.18
C VAL A 31 -8.86 -12.81 -13.78
N SER A 32 -10.02 -12.47 -13.21
CA SER A 32 -10.17 -12.24 -11.77
C SER A 32 -10.94 -13.40 -11.14
N VAL A 33 -10.63 -13.73 -9.88
CA VAL A 33 -11.14 -14.93 -9.21
C VAL A 33 -11.69 -14.57 -7.84
N SER A 34 -12.89 -15.04 -7.53
CA SER A 34 -13.41 -15.13 -6.18
C SER A 34 -13.29 -16.57 -5.67
N SER A 35 -12.61 -16.77 -4.54
CA SER A 35 -12.42 -18.09 -3.93
C SER A 35 -13.27 -18.23 -2.68
N TYR A 36 -14.11 -19.26 -2.68
CA TYR A 36 -15.00 -19.60 -1.59
C TYR A 36 -14.43 -20.80 -0.81
N ARG A 37 -13.62 -20.52 0.21
CA ARG A 37 -12.97 -21.58 1.00
C ARG A 37 -13.65 -21.75 2.34
N HIS A 38 -14.18 -22.95 2.57
CA HIS A 38 -14.57 -23.40 3.90
C HIS A 38 -13.33 -23.81 4.67
N HIS A 39 -13.05 -23.09 5.75
CA HIS A 39 -12.16 -23.59 6.78
C HIS A 39 -13.02 -24.32 7.81
N LYS A 40 -12.62 -25.53 8.22
CA LYS A 40 -13.25 -26.30 9.30
C LYS A 40 -13.05 -25.62 10.67
N GLU A 41 -13.44 -24.36 10.78
CA GLU A 41 -13.55 -23.64 12.04
C GLU A 41 -14.97 -23.82 12.57
N ASN A 42 -15.11 -23.84 13.89
CA ASN A 42 -16.33 -24.21 14.63
C ASN A 42 -17.53 -23.25 14.47
N TYR A 43 -17.49 -22.30 13.53
CA TYR A 43 -18.50 -21.23 13.44
C TYR A 43 -19.60 -21.52 12.43
N VAL A 44 -19.32 -22.17 11.30
CA VAL A 44 -20.34 -22.39 10.25
C VAL A 44 -20.33 -23.85 9.82
N SER A 45 -21.49 -24.50 9.90
CA SER A 45 -21.64 -25.91 9.52
C SER A 45 -21.41 -26.12 8.02
N ASN A 46 -21.17 -27.36 7.61
CA ASN A 46 -21.00 -27.70 6.20
C ASN A 46 -22.28 -27.42 5.40
N ASP A 47 -23.46 -27.69 5.97
CA ASP A 47 -24.74 -27.50 5.28
C ASP A 47 -24.99 -26.02 4.99
N GLU A 48 -24.77 -25.15 5.97
CA GLU A 48 -24.88 -23.70 5.79
C GLU A 48 -23.84 -23.14 4.82
N CYS A 49 -22.63 -23.70 4.84
CA CYS A 49 -21.59 -23.35 3.90
C CYS A 49 -22.02 -23.67 2.46
N ASN A 50 -22.56 -24.88 2.24
CA ASN A 50 -23.04 -25.34 0.93
C ASN A 50 -24.24 -24.51 0.45
N GLU A 51 -25.20 -24.24 1.33
CA GLU A 51 -26.37 -23.42 0.98
C GLU A 51 -25.96 -22.00 0.56
N SER A 52 -25.03 -21.38 1.30
CA SER A 52 -24.49 -20.07 0.93
C SER A 52 -23.67 -20.12 -0.36
N LEU A 53 -22.90 -21.20 -0.57
CA LEU A 53 -22.07 -21.39 -1.76
C LEU A 53 -22.92 -21.46 -3.04
N ASP A 54 -24.08 -22.09 -2.99
CA ASP A 54 -25.00 -22.21 -4.12
C ASP A 54 -25.69 -20.88 -4.49
N LYS A 55 -25.88 -19.99 -3.51
CA LYS A 55 -26.41 -18.63 -3.75
C LYS A 55 -25.31 -17.65 -4.21
N TYR A 56 -24.04 -17.97 -3.99
CA TYR A 56 -22.96 -17.00 -4.11
C TYR A 56 -22.73 -16.48 -5.54
N GLU A 57 -22.91 -17.32 -6.57
CA GLU A 57 -22.81 -16.87 -7.97
C GLU A 57 -23.84 -15.78 -8.28
N CYS A 58 -25.08 -15.99 -7.85
CA CYS A 58 -26.17 -15.03 -8.03
C CYS A 58 -25.85 -13.71 -7.33
N ILE A 59 -25.31 -13.76 -6.12
CA ILE A 59 -24.89 -12.56 -5.36
C ILE A 59 -23.77 -11.81 -6.10
N LEU A 60 -22.73 -12.51 -6.56
CA LEU A 60 -21.64 -11.90 -7.33
C LEU A 60 -22.18 -11.21 -8.59
N ASN A 61 -23.09 -11.87 -9.30
CA ASN A 61 -23.70 -11.35 -10.52
C ASN A 61 -24.65 -10.17 -10.27
N ALA A 62 -25.37 -10.15 -9.15
CA ALA A 62 -26.18 -9.00 -8.74
C ALA A 62 -25.34 -7.73 -8.46
N CYS A 63 -24.08 -7.90 -8.04
CA CYS A 63 -23.13 -6.80 -7.86
C CYS A 63 -22.35 -6.43 -9.14
N SER A 64 -22.44 -7.25 -10.19
CA SER A 64 -21.58 -7.20 -11.37
C SER A 64 -22.26 -6.54 -12.58
N TYR A 65 -21.44 -6.06 -13.52
CA TYR A 65 -21.87 -5.63 -14.83
C TYR A 65 -22.37 -6.83 -15.64
N HIS A 66 -23.67 -6.88 -15.97
CA HIS A 66 -24.24 -7.91 -16.86
C HIS A 66 -23.84 -9.37 -16.54
N ASN A 67 -23.81 -9.74 -15.26
CA ASN A 67 -23.59 -11.13 -14.82
C ASN A 67 -22.28 -11.76 -15.33
N LEU A 68 -21.14 -11.07 -15.18
CA LEU A 68 -19.84 -11.54 -15.69
C LEU A 68 -19.25 -12.74 -14.92
N TRP A 69 -19.76 -13.05 -13.73
CA TRP A 69 -19.24 -14.11 -12.88
C TRP A 69 -19.86 -15.46 -13.24
N TYR A 70 -19.03 -16.49 -13.30
CA TYR A 70 -19.48 -17.87 -13.43
C TYR A 70 -18.64 -18.80 -12.55
N ARG A 71 -19.25 -19.88 -12.04
CA ARG A 71 -18.55 -20.91 -11.28
C ARG A 71 -17.63 -21.72 -12.21
N LYS A 72 -16.32 -21.61 -12.02
CA LYS A 72 -15.29 -22.37 -12.77
C LYS A 72 -14.95 -23.71 -12.11
N THR A 73 -14.97 -23.75 -10.78
CA THR A 73 -14.80 -24.98 -9.98
C THR A 73 -15.79 -24.96 -8.83
N SER A 74 -15.93 -26.05 -8.07
CA SER A 74 -16.87 -26.13 -6.93
C SER A 74 -16.79 -24.93 -5.97
N THR A 75 -15.60 -24.37 -5.78
CA THR A 75 -15.33 -23.28 -4.84
C THR A 75 -14.75 -22.01 -5.47
N ASN A 76 -14.64 -21.92 -6.80
CA ASN A 76 -14.08 -20.73 -7.45
C ASN A 76 -15.02 -20.19 -8.51
N PHE A 77 -15.22 -18.88 -8.45
CA PHE A 77 -16.01 -18.08 -9.38
C PHE A 77 -15.06 -17.13 -10.08
N VAL A 78 -15.27 -16.88 -11.37
CA VAL A 78 -14.31 -16.09 -12.15
C VAL A 78 -15.02 -15.12 -13.08
N ILE A 79 -14.34 -14.02 -13.37
CA ILE A 79 -14.57 -13.21 -14.57
C ILE A 79 -13.41 -13.48 -15.53
N THR A 80 -13.72 -13.73 -16.80
CA THR A 80 -12.72 -13.89 -17.86
C THR A 80 -12.91 -12.82 -18.93
N LEU A 81 -11.86 -12.01 -19.14
CA LEU A 81 -11.78 -11.06 -20.24
C LEU A 81 -10.89 -11.63 -21.35
N GLU A 82 -11.34 -11.54 -22.59
CA GLU A 82 -10.52 -11.82 -23.78
C GLU A 82 -9.53 -10.65 -23.97
N ASN A 83 -8.23 -10.91 -23.92
CA ASN A 83 -7.18 -9.90 -24.09
C ASN A 83 -6.99 -9.55 -25.57
N ASP A 84 -8.02 -9.00 -26.19
CA ASP A 84 -8.05 -8.59 -27.59
C ASP A 84 -7.05 -7.47 -27.92
N LEU A 85 -6.59 -6.74 -26.90
CA LEU A 85 -5.57 -5.70 -27.00
C LEU A 85 -4.14 -6.21 -26.78
N GLY A 86 -3.94 -7.48 -26.44
CA GLY A 86 -2.61 -8.05 -26.21
C GLY A 86 -1.82 -7.38 -25.07
N LEU A 87 -2.51 -6.85 -24.05
CA LEU A 87 -1.87 -6.12 -22.95
C LEU A 87 -1.06 -7.06 -22.05
N ASN A 88 0.13 -6.61 -21.63
CA ASN A 88 0.88 -7.24 -20.54
C ASN A 88 0.38 -6.75 -19.16
N ASN A 89 0.97 -7.27 -18.07
CA ASN A 89 0.53 -6.94 -16.71
C ASN A 89 0.57 -5.43 -16.41
N GLU A 90 1.67 -4.76 -16.74
CA GLU A 90 1.86 -3.33 -16.47
C GLU A 90 0.92 -2.46 -17.30
N GLN A 91 0.78 -2.79 -18.59
CA GLN A 91 -0.14 -2.09 -19.50
C GLN A 91 -1.60 -2.24 -19.06
N PHE A 92 -2.03 -3.45 -18.69
CA PHE A 92 -3.39 -3.67 -18.20
C PHE A 92 -3.63 -2.92 -16.89
N PHE A 93 -2.70 -2.99 -15.93
CA PHE A 93 -2.84 -2.26 -14.67
C PHE A 93 -2.93 -0.75 -14.89
N THR A 94 -2.08 -0.18 -15.74
CA THR A 94 -2.06 1.26 -16.02
C THR A 94 -3.40 1.72 -16.60
N ARG A 95 -3.96 0.96 -17.54
CA ARG A 95 -5.28 1.24 -18.14
C ARG A 95 -6.43 1.06 -17.13
N LEU A 96 -6.38 0.02 -16.32
CA LEU A 96 -7.36 -0.23 -15.25
C LEU A 96 -7.33 0.90 -14.21
N LEU A 97 -6.15 1.31 -13.76
CA LEU A 97 -5.96 2.40 -12.82
C LEU A 97 -6.48 3.71 -13.40
N GLN A 98 -6.14 4.04 -14.65
CA GLN A 98 -6.66 5.21 -15.35
C GLN A 98 -8.20 5.21 -15.36
N LYS A 99 -8.82 4.08 -15.71
CA LYS A 99 -10.28 3.94 -15.69
C LYS A 99 -10.88 4.18 -14.31
N ILE A 100 -10.27 3.62 -13.26
CA ILE A 100 -10.75 3.77 -11.88
C ILE A 100 -10.61 5.23 -11.43
N CYS A 101 -9.46 5.86 -11.65
CA CYS A 101 -9.22 7.25 -11.27
C CYS A 101 -10.16 8.24 -11.96
N LEU A 102 -10.60 7.93 -13.19
CA LEU A 102 -11.55 8.75 -13.94
C LEU A 102 -13.02 8.41 -13.63
N ALA A 103 -13.29 7.38 -12.82
CA ALA A 103 -14.65 7.00 -12.48
C ALA A 103 -15.24 8.00 -11.45
N PRO A 104 -16.51 8.43 -11.60
CA PRO A 104 -17.11 9.42 -10.71
C PRO A 104 -17.04 9.02 -9.22
N PHE A 105 -17.30 7.76 -8.91
CA PHE A 105 -17.28 7.27 -7.53
C PHE A 105 -15.91 7.37 -6.86
N PHE A 106 -14.81 7.40 -7.64
CA PHE A 106 -13.47 7.47 -7.10
C PHE A 106 -13.11 8.89 -6.64
N MET A 107 -13.75 9.90 -7.25
CA MET A 107 -13.54 11.32 -6.96
C MET A 107 -14.46 11.85 -5.85
N ASP A 108 -15.47 11.09 -5.43
CA ASP A 108 -16.31 11.44 -4.28
C ASP A 108 -15.42 11.65 -3.04
N LYS A 109 -15.77 12.55 -2.12
CA LYS A 109 -15.02 12.67 -0.86
C LYS A 109 -15.48 11.66 0.18
N ASP A 110 -16.79 11.40 0.20
CA ASP A 110 -17.42 10.51 1.16
C ASP A 110 -17.36 9.04 0.71
N LEU A 111 -17.70 8.14 1.64
CA LEU A 111 -17.80 6.71 1.40
C LEU A 111 -19.16 6.36 0.75
N SER A 112 -19.31 6.68 -0.53
CA SER A 112 -20.52 6.40 -1.31
C SER A 112 -20.75 4.90 -1.52
N GLU A 113 -21.98 4.46 -1.78
CA GLU A 113 -22.27 3.03 -2.01
C GLU A 113 -21.47 2.44 -3.18
N ASN A 114 -21.17 3.24 -4.21
CA ASN A 114 -20.30 2.79 -5.32
C ASN A 114 -18.86 2.53 -4.84
N LYS A 115 -18.31 3.36 -3.95
CA LYS A 115 -17.03 3.06 -3.30
C LYS A 115 -17.09 1.83 -2.43
N LYS A 116 -18.16 1.66 -1.65
CA LYS A 116 -18.34 0.44 -0.85
C LYS A 116 -18.42 -0.80 -1.73
N MET A 117 -19.13 -0.75 -2.85
CA MET A 117 -19.16 -1.85 -3.83
C MET A 117 -17.79 -2.14 -4.43
N PHE A 118 -17.01 -1.11 -4.77
CA PHE A 118 -15.63 -1.27 -5.18
C PHE A 118 -14.77 -1.95 -4.10
N LEU A 119 -14.89 -1.51 -2.84
CA LEU A 119 -14.17 -2.10 -1.72
C LEU A 119 -14.60 -3.54 -1.42
N ARG A 120 -15.88 -3.88 -1.60
CA ARG A 120 -16.37 -5.27 -1.52
C ARG A 120 -15.75 -6.14 -2.61
N GLY A 121 -15.71 -5.66 -3.84
CA GLY A 121 -14.99 -6.31 -4.94
C GLY A 121 -13.51 -6.53 -4.62
N PHE A 122 -12.89 -5.52 -4.02
CA PHE A 122 -11.48 -5.53 -3.68
C PHE A 122 -11.14 -6.51 -2.54
N PHE A 123 -11.84 -6.40 -1.42
CA PHE A 123 -11.55 -7.17 -0.20
C PHE A 123 -12.21 -8.55 -0.22
N GLU A 124 -13.47 -8.69 -0.62
CA GLU A 124 -14.23 -9.92 -0.37
C GLU A 124 -14.03 -11.02 -1.42
N THR A 125 -13.64 -10.71 -2.65
CA THR A 125 -13.40 -11.74 -3.67
C THR A 125 -12.27 -12.69 -3.26
N ARG A 126 -11.26 -12.17 -2.57
CA ARG A 126 -10.07 -12.95 -2.15
C ARG A 126 -9.85 -12.98 -0.65
N GLY A 127 -10.48 -12.08 0.10
CA GLY A 127 -10.22 -11.93 1.51
C GLY A 127 -10.82 -13.03 2.37
N SER A 128 -10.28 -13.19 3.57
CA SER A 128 -10.73 -14.13 4.59
C SER A 128 -10.78 -13.44 5.94
N ILE A 129 -11.77 -13.83 6.75
CA ILE A 129 -11.92 -13.34 8.12
C ILE A 129 -10.92 -14.08 9.01
N ASP A 130 -9.95 -13.33 9.54
CA ASP A 130 -9.04 -13.75 10.60
C ASP A 130 -9.73 -13.45 11.95
N THR A 131 -10.30 -14.50 12.56
CA THR A 131 -11.04 -14.38 13.81
C THR A 131 -10.13 -14.13 15.02
N SER A 132 -8.85 -14.49 14.92
CA SER A 132 -7.89 -14.35 16.02
C SER A 132 -7.48 -12.90 16.21
N LEU A 133 -7.29 -12.17 15.12
CA LEU A 133 -6.84 -10.76 15.15
C LEU A 133 -7.94 -9.77 14.74
N SER A 134 -9.13 -10.26 14.38
CA SER A 134 -10.28 -9.44 13.97
C SER A 134 -9.98 -8.55 12.76
N PHE A 135 -9.43 -9.16 11.72
CA PHE A 135 -9.19 -8.51 10.43
C PHE A 135 -9.90 -9.24 9.28
N LEU A 136 -10.35 -8.48 8.29
CA LEU A 136 -10.54 -9.01 6.94
C LEU A 136 -9.19 -8.92 6.22
N THR A 137 -8.66 -10.08 5.82
CA THR A 137 -7.29 -10.20 5.31
C THR A 137 -7.29 -10.72 3.88
N LEU A 138 -6.51 -10.10 3.00
CA LEU A 138 -6.22 -10.62 1.66
C LEU A 138 -4.72 -10.66 1.43
N ASP A 139 -4.28 -11.61 0.61
CA ASP A 139 -2.90 -11.62 0.13
C ASP A 139 -2.71 -10.46 -0.86
N TYR A 140 -1.65 -9.68 -0.69
CA TYR A 140 -1.34 -8.52 -1.52
C TYR A 140 -0.51 -8.96 -2.72
N PHE A 141 -1.11 -8.89 -3.91
CA PHE A 141 -0.47 -9.26 -5.18
C PHE A 141 -0.11 -8.02 -5.96
N TYR A 142 1.09 -8.00 -6.53
CA TYR A 142 1.58 -6.95 -7.41
C TYR A 142 2.49 -7.57 -8.47
N ASN A 143 2.46 -7.07 -9.71
CA ASN A 143 3.40 -7.46 -10.76
C ASN A 143 4.41 -6.34 -11.11
N SER A 144 4.28 -5.16 -10.51
CA SER A 144 5.14 -3.99 -10.75
C SER A 144 5.22 -3.09 -9.51
N SER A 145 6.19 -2.17 -9.51
CA SER A 145 6.31 -1.13 -8.47
C SER A 145 5.12 -0.17 -8.48
N LEU A 146 4.52 0.08 -9.64
CA LEU A 146 3.28 0.85 -9.78
C LEU A 146 2.10 0.12 -9.12
N GLU A 147 1.95 -1.17 -9.37
CA GLU A 147 0.93 -2.00 -8.73
C GLU A 147 1.08 -2.05 -7.21
N LEU A 148 2.32 -1.96 -6.72
CA LEU A 148 2.60 -1.96 -5.30
C LEU A 148 2.12 -0.68 -4.60
N LYS A 149 2.03 0.44 -5.32
CA LYS A 149 1.44 1.71 -4.83
C LYS A 149 -0.08 1.69 -4.77
N ARG A 150 -0.74 0.61 -5.22
CA ARG A 150 -2.20 0.46 -5.23
C ARG A 150 -2.89 0.76 -3.91
N ILE A 151 -2.32 0.29 -2.80
CA ILE A 151 -2.88 0.56 -1.47
C ILE A 151 -2.94 2.07 -1.20
N ARG A 152 -1.95 2.85 -1.66
CA ARG A 152 -1.94 4.29 -1.49
C ARG A 152 -3.12 4.95 -2.19
N TYR A 153 -3.41 4.53 -3.42
CA TYR A 153 -4.61 4.99 -4.14
C TYR A 153 -5.92 4.67 -3.39
N LEU A 154 -6.00 3.51 -2.71
CA LEU A 154 -7.17 3.17 -1.89
C LEU A 154 -7.31 4.07 -0.67
N ILE A 155 -6.21 4.36 0.04
CA ILE A 155 -6.25 5.22 1.22
C ILE A 155 -6.68 6.63 0.82
N ASP A 156 -6.01 7.19 -0.19
CA ASP A 156 -6.18 8.58 -0.57
C ASP A 156 -7.57 8.86 -1.18
N ASN A 157 -8.20 7.86 -1.81
CA ASN A 157 -9.42 8.08 -2.62
C ASN A 157 -10.65 7.28 -2.14
N CYS A 158 -10.50 6.22 -1.34
CA CYS A 158 -11.64 5.40 -0.90
C CYS A 158 -12.11 5.68 0.54
N ALA A 159 -11.72 6.82 1.12
CA ALA A 159 -12.11 7.23 2.48
C ALA A 159 -11.83 6.14 3.54
N LEU A 160 -10.76 5.35 3.34
CA LEU A 160 -10.35 4.32 4.28
C LEU A 160 -9.50 4.98 5.39
N PRO A 161 -9.88 4.83 6.67
CA PRO A 161 -9.03 5.32 7.75
C PRO A 161 -7.77 4.47 7.80
N ALA A 162 -6.61 5.09 7.60
CA ALA A 162 -5.30 4.43 7.63
C ALA A 162 -5.10 3.63 8.93
N GLN A 163 -5.70 4.07 10.03
CA GLN A 163 -5.60 3.41 11.33
C GLN A 163 -6.41 2.11 11.43
N ALA A 164 -7.40 1.90 10.55
CA ALA A 164 -8.09 0.62 10.42
C ALA A 164 -7.31 -0.38 9.56
N LEU A 165 -6.21 0.03 8.94
CA LEU A 165 -5.43 -0.79 8.01
C LEU A 165 -4.19 -1.40 8.68
N ASN A 166 -3.79 -2.58 8.20
CA ASN A 166 -2.58 -3.25 8.66
C ASN A 166 -1.90 -4.02 7.50
N LEU A 167 -0.57 -3.95 7.46
CA LEU A 167 0.25 -4.83 6.62
C LEU A 167 0.95 -5.87 7.48
N ASN A 168 0.83 -7.13 7.06
CA ASN A 168 1.56 -8.26 7.64
C ASN A 168 2.54 -8.84 6.63
N PHE A 169 3.82 -8.55 6.82
CA PHE A 169 4.91 -8.99 5.94
C PHE A 169 5.20 -10.48 6.13
N ARG A 170 4.51 -11.33 5.39
CA ARG A 170 4.68 -12.79 5.44
C ARG A 170 6.05 -13.24 4.94
N GLU A 171 6.67 -12.46 4.05
CA GLU A 171 8.04 -12.65 3.56
C GLU A 171 9.07 -12.64 4.71
N LEU A 172 8.75 -11.89 5.76
CA LEU A 172 9.58 -11.85 6.95
C LEU A 172 9.25 -12.98 7.91
N GLN A 173 8.36 -13.93 7.67
CA GLN A 173 8.04 -14.97 8.67
C GLN A 173 9.00 -16.16 8.61
N ALA A 174 9.19 -16.85 9.74
CA ALA A 174 10.16 -17.95 9.83
C ALA A 174 9.91 -19.06 8.79
N GLN A 175 8.64 -19.29 8.44
CA GLN A 175 8.25 -20.25 7.40
C GLN A 175 8.69 -19.82 5.99
N PHE A 176 8.71 -18.52 5.70
CA PHE A 176 9.17 -17.98 4.43
C PHE A 176 10.70 -18.07 4.31
N VAL A 177 11.42 -17.63 5.35
CA VAL A 177 12.89 -17.67 5.42
C VAL A 177 13.43 -19.09 5.31
N LYS A 178 12.75 -20.06 5.94
CA LYS A 178 13.15 -21.48 5.90
C LYS A 178 12.67 -22.20 4.64
N ASN A 179 12.10 -21.49 3.65
CA ASN A 179 11.50 -22.06 2.43
C ASN A 179 10.41 -23.12 2.69
N ILE A 180 9.80 -23.13 3.87
CA ILE A 180 8.73 -24.09 4.23
C ILE A 180 7.41 -23.68 3.57
N ASN A 181 7.12 -22.37 3.53
CA ASN A 181 5.93 -21.84 2.88
C ASN A 181 6.15 -20.39 2.44
N LYS A 182 6.21 -20.17 1.12
CA LYS A 182 6.32 -18.82 0.54
C LYS A 182 4.93 -18.22 0.38
N ARG A 183 4.56 -17.33 1.30
CA ARG A 183 3.28 -16.61 1.30
C ARG A 183 3.53 -15.13 1.06
N ASN A 184 2.65 -14.50 0.31
CA ASN A 184 2.71 -13.08 0.05
C ASN A 184 2.36 -12.27 1.30
N THR A 185 2.89 -11.06 1.37
CA THR A 185 2.46 -10.04 2.34
C THR A 185 0.94 -9.90 2.33
N GLN A 186 0.33 -9.77 3.50
CA GLN A 186 -1.13 -9.64 3.62
C GLN A 186 -1.52 -8.20 3.90
N PHE A 187 -2.48 -7.71 3.13
CA PHE A 187 -3.18 -6.47 3.40
C PHE A 187 -4.44 -6.77 4.21
N ARG A 188 -4.67 -5.97 5.25
CA ARG A 188 -5.67 -6.24 6.27
C ARG A 188 -6.43 -4.98 6.61
N ILE A 189 -7.73 -5.11 6.82
CA ILE A 189 -8.59 -4.05 7.33
C ILE A 189 -9.32 -4.54 8.58
N ASN A 190 -9.44 -3.68 9.57
CA ASN A 190 -10.13 -3.97 10.82
C ASN A 190 -11.55 -4.46 10.51
N LEU A 191 -11.89 -5.63 11.05
CA LEU A 191 -13.13 -6.29 10.71
C LEU A 191 -14.33 -5.48 11.18
N TYR A 192 -14.34 -4.99 12.43
CA TYR A 192 -15.45 -4.20 12.98
C TYR A 192 -15.75 -2.96 12.14
N TRP A 193 -14.71 -2.22 11.77
CA TRP A 193 -14.86 -1.07 10.88
C TRP A 193 -15.47 -1.47 9.53
N TYR A 194 -14.95 -2.54 8.92
CA TYR A 194 -15.46 -3.02 7.64
C TYR A 194 -16.93 -3.46 7.74
N LEU A 195 -17.31 -4.20 8.79
CA LEU A 195 -18.67 -4.69 8.98
C LEU A 195 -19.68 -3.55 9.22
N HIS A 196 -19.26 -2.48 9.90
CA HIS A 196 -20.11 -1.33 10.19
C HIS A 196 -20.28 -0.43 8.95
N HIS A 197 -19.18 -0.04 8.30
CA HIS A 197 -19.19 0.96 7.22
C HIS A 197 -19.42 0.38 5.82
N ILE A 198 -18.88 -0.82 5.57
CA ILE A 198 -18.90 -1.46 4.24
C ILE A 198 -19.92 -2.61 4.21
N GLY A 199 -20.00 -3.44 5.25
CA GLY A 199 -20.82 -4.65 5.23
C GLY A 199 -20.30 -5.73 4.27
N LEU A 200 -20.82 -6.95 4.42
CA LEU A 200 -20.40 -8.13 3.65
C LEU A 200 -21.43 -8.48 2.57
N ILE A 201 -20.99 -9.01 1.43
CA ILE A 201 -21.91 -9.64 0.45
C ILE A 201 -21.90 -11.16 0.55
N ASN A 202 -20.81 -11.75 1.06
CA ASN A 202 -20.68 -13.20 1.15
C ASN A 202 -21.45 -13.73 2.38
N PRO A 203 -22.52 -14.53 2.22
CA PRO A 203 -23.35 -14.97 3.35
C PRO A 203 -22.59 -15.85 4.33
N TYR A 204 -21.68 -16.72 3.85
CA TYR A 204 -20.81 -17.52 4.72
C TYR A 204 -19.90 -16.66 5.58
N LYS A 205 -19.32 -15.59 5.02
CA LYS A 205 -18.52 -14.65 5.82
C LYS A 205 -19.38 -13.91 6.83
N ALA A 206 -20.60 -13.53 6.46
CA ALA A 206 -21.55 -12.88 7.37
C ALA A 206 -21.92 -13.79 8.55
N LEU A 207 -22.25 -15.06 8.28
CA LEU A 207 -22.51 -16.08 9.32
C LEU A 207 -21.29 -16.30 10.20
N LYS A 208 -20.09 -16.40 9.60
CA LYS A 208 -18.83 -16.55 10.34
C LYS A 208 -18.60 -15.36 11.28
N ALA A 209 -18.76 -14.13 10.78
CA ALA A 209 -18.60 -12.91 11.59
C ALA A 209 -19.63 -12.86 12.73
N SER A 210 -20.90 -13.09 12.43
CA SER A 210 -21.99 -13.10 13.41
C SER A 210 -21.71 -14.05 14.57
N ARG A 211 -21.30 -15.29 14.28
CA ARG A 211 -21.06 -16.31 15.31
C ARG A 211 -19.74 -16.19 16.03
N ALA A 212 -18.69 -15.80 15.33
CA ALA A 212 -17.37 -15.63 15.96
C ALA A 212 -17.35 -14.48 16.96
N TYR A 213 -18.18 -13.46 16.74
CA TYR A 213 -18.18 -12.23 17.54
C TYR A 213 -19.51 -11.98 18.27
N ASN A 214 -20.49 -12.88 18.14
CA ASN A 214 -21.84 -12.72 18.69
C ASN A 214 -22.47 -11.38 18.29
N LEU A 215 -22.45 -11.09 16.98
CA LEU A 215 -22.96 -9.86 16.39
C LEU A 215 -24.22 -10.12 15.58
N ASP A 216 -25.20 -9.24 15.73
CA ASP A 216 -26.38 -9.19 14.88
C ASP A 216 -26.10 -8.42 13.59
N TYR A 217 -26.79 -8.81 12.52
CA TYR A 217 -26.72 -8.12 11.24
C TYR A 217 -28.10 -7.88 10.63
N LYS A 218 -28.17 -6.84 9.80
CA LYS A 218 -29.30 -6.52 8.94
C LYS A 218 -28.90 -6.75 7.49
N LEU A 219 -29.77 -7.41 6.72
CA LEU A 219 -29.64 -7.50 5.27
C LEU A 219 -30.31 -6.28 4.63
N ASP A 220 -29.56 -5.51 3.86
CA ASP A 220 -30.04 -4.36 3.11
C ASP A 220 -29.47 -4.38 1.69
N ASN A 221 -30.34 -4.40 0.68
CA ASN A 221 -29.97 -4.50 -0.74
C ASN A 221 -28.92 -5.58 -1.05
N GLY A 222 -29.03 -6.75 -0.43
CA GLY A 222 -28.09 -7.87 -0.63
C GLY A 222 -26.77 -7.76 0.14
N VAL A 223 -26.62 -6.76 1.01
CA VAL A 223 -25.43 -6.54 1.86
C VAL A 223 -25.78 -6.75 3.34
N TYR A 224 -24.94 -7.51 4.03
CA TYR A 224 -25.03 -7.78 5.47
C TYR A 224 -24.26 -6.70 6.25
N TYR A 225 -24.98 -5.81 6.91
CA TYR A 225 -24.43 -4.76 7.78
C TYR A 225 -24.56 -5.15 9.25
N PHE A 226 -23.55 -4.85 10.05
CA PHE A 226 -23.51 -5.26 11.46
C PHE A 226 -23.58 -4.06 12.39
N ALA A 227 -24.34 -4.23 13.47
CA ALA A 227 -24.34 -3.29 14.58
C ALA A 227 -23.20 -3.69 15.53
N CYS A 228 -22.07 -2.99 15.43
CA CYS A 228 -20.92 -3.25 16.29
C CYS A 228 -20.19 -1.96 16.63
N GLU A 229 -19.64 -1.88 17.84
CA GLU A 229 -18.83 -0.74 18.27
C GLU A 229 -17.48 -0.76 17.57
N GLU A 230 -17.10 0.37 16.99
CA GLU A 230 -15.81 0.54 16.37
C GLU A 230 -14.71 0.69 17.44
N PRO A 231 -13.58 -0.03 17.30
CA PRO A 231 -12.47 0.15 18.21
C PRO A 231 -11.89 1.56 18.07
N SER A 232 -11.51 2.18 19.19
CA SER A 232 -10.76 3.43 19.15
C SER A 232 -9.38 3.19 18.52
N PHE A 233 -9.15 3.76 17.34
CA PHE A 233 -7.89 3.61 16.66
C PHE A 233 -6.81 4.50 17.30
N THR A 234 -5.84 3.90 17.97
CA THR A 234 -4.69 4.63 18.56
C THR A 234 -3.43 4.44 17.70
N GLN A 235 -2.84 5.58 17.31
CA GLN A 235 -1.60 5.78 16.54
C GLN A 235 -1.49 5.12 15.13
N ASN A 236 -0.91 5.88 14.20
CA ASN A 236 -1.00 5.68 12.76
C ASN A 236 0.26 4.99 12.18
N SER A 237 0.44 3.69 12.41
CA SER A 237 1.63 2.94 11.93
C SER A 237 1.52 2.37 10.50
N PHE A 238 0.39 2.58 9.82
CA PHE A 238 0.15 1.92 8.53
C PHE A 238 0.96 2.52 7.39
N GLU A 239 0.99 3.84 7.27
CA GLU A 239 1.84 4.55 6.30
C GLU A 239 3.33 4.24 6.52
N GLU A 240 3.75 4.23 7.80
CA GLU A 240 5.10 3.84 8.22
C GLU A 240 5.43 2.40 7.79
N ARG A 241 4.48 1.47 7.95
CA ARG A 241 4.61 0.07 7.51
C ARG A 241 4.68 -0.07 6.00
N ILE A 242 3.83 0.64 5.24
CA ILE A 242 3.90 0.62 3.77
C ILE A 242 5.26 1.13 3.31
N ALA A 243 5.66 2.31 3.78
CA ALA A 243 6.96 2.86 3.45
C ALA A 243 8.08 1.87 3.79
N HIS A 244 8.08 1.33 5.02
CA HIS A 244 9.08 0.33 5.41
C HIS A 244 9.12 -0.88 4.48
N TYR A 245 7.96 -1.40 4.06
CA TYR A 245 7.88 -2.50 3.10
C TYR A 245 8.47 -2.15 1.73
N LEU A 246 8.04 -1.03 1.15
CA LEU A 246 8.48 -0.54 -0.16
C LEU A 246 10.01 -0.41 -0.23
N TYR A 247 10.61 0.10 0.84
CA TYR A 247 12.01 0.49 0.84
C TYR A 247 12.95 -0.57 1.41
N THR A 248 12.47 -1.41 2.31
CA THR A 248 13.32 -2.36 3.06
C THR A 248 13.09 -3.81 2.69
N ILE A 249 11.90 -4.16 2.17
CA ILE A 249 11.49 -5.56 1.98
C ILE A 249 11.28 -5.86 0.49
N TYR A 250 10.58 -4.98 -0.22
CA TYR A 250 10.22 -5.18 -1.62
C TYR A 250 11.46 -5.23 -2.53
N ASP A 251 11.54 -6.31 -3.32
CA ASP A 251 12.60 -6.57 -4.31
C ASP A 251 14.04 -6.57 -3.73
N LYS A 252 14.17 -6.77 -2.41
CA LYS A 252 15.47 -6.87 -1.73
C LYS A 252 15.80 -8.33 -1.41
N HIS A 253 17.03 -8.73 -1.74
CA HIS A 253 17.59 -10.00 -1.30
C HIS A 253 18.10 -9.89 0.15
N LEU A 254 17.19 -10.05 1.11
CA LEU A 254 17.53 -9.95 2.53
C LEU A 254 18.22 -11.21 3.05
N SER A 255 19.35 -11.03 3.75
CA SER A 255 20.01 -12.09 4.51
C SER A 255 19.20 -12.47 5.76
N PRO A 256 19.40 -13.69 6.32
CA PRO A 256 18.74 -14.09 7.57
C PRO A 256 18.95 -13.10 8.73
N TYR A 257 20.12 -12.47 8.79
CA TYR A 257 20.45 -11.46 9.80
C TYR A 257 19.62 -10.18 9.61
N GLU A 258 19.51 -9.68 8.37
CA GLU A 258 18.68 -8.50 8.06
C GLU A 258 17.21 -8.77 8.35
N ILE A 259 16.72 -9.98 8.03
CA ILE A 259 15.35 -10.36 8.35
C ILE A 259 15.11 -10.39 9.87
N GLU A 260 16.05 -10.90 10.67
CA GLU A 260 15.93 -10.88 12.13
C GLU A 260 15.91 -9.45 12.67
N LYS A 261 16.75 -8.57 12.14
CA LYS A 261 16.79 -7.17 12.54
C LYS A 261 15.50 -6.43 12.17
N ILE A 262 15.03 -6.60 10.94
CA ILE A 262 13.77 -6.02 10.47
C ILE A 262 12.59 -6.54 11.31
N ARG A 263 12.58 -7.81 11.73
CA ARG A 263 11.57 -8.34 12.66
C ARG A 263 11.59 -7.64 14.01
N LYS A 264 12.78 -7.38 14.58
CA LYS A 264 12.92 -6.63 15.84
C LYS A 264 12.43 -5.19 15.68
N ASP A 265 12.79 -4.53 14.58
CA ASP A 265 12.37 -3.16 14.29
C ASP A 265 10.84 -3.04 14.07
N LEU A 266 10.19 -4.07 13.52
CA LEU A 266 8.74 -4.11 13.25
C LEU A 266 7.89 -4.62 14.42
N ALA A 267 8.47 -5.45 15.29
CA ALA A 267 7.89 -5.78 16.57
C ALA A 267 8.19 -4.62 17.51
N PHE A 268 7.48 -3.49 17.34
CA PHE A 268 7.54 -2.34 18.25
C PHE A 268 7.68 -2.84 19.69
N GLU A 269 8.89 -2.75 20.26
CA GLU A 269 9.18 -3.31 21.56
C GLU A 269 8.25 -2.66 22.59
N LYS A 270 7.20 -3.39 22.95
CA LYS A 270 6.50 -3.20 24.22
C LYS A 270 7.30 -3.92 25.29
N GLU A 271 8.50 -3.46 25.58
CA GLU A 271 9.16 -3.72 26.87
C GLU A 271 9.90 -2.45 27.31
N ASN A 272 9.23 -1.69 28.18
CA ASN A 272 9.83 -0.89 29.25
C ASN A 272 10.72 0.35 28.99
N ASP A 273 10.86 0.89 27.79
CA ASP A 273 11.49 2.21 27.66
C ASP A 273 10.47 3.34 27.59
N ARG A 274 10.25 3.97 28.75
CA ARG A 274 9.69 5.33 28.90
C ARG A 274 10.67 6.38 28.37
N GLU A 275 11.23 6.19 27.18
CA GLU A 275 11.74 7.31 26.42
C GLU A 275 10.65 7.71 25.43
N SER A 276 10.18 8.93 25.58
CA SER A 276 9.22 9.58 24.69
C SER A 276 9.76 9.55 23.26
N PHE A 277 9.40 8.50 22.50
CA PHE A 277 9.68 8.42 21.07
C PHE A 277 8.84 9.48 20.36
N SER A 278 9.43 10.65 20.11
CA SER A 278 8.84 11.66 19.24
C SER A 278 8.84 11.15 17.79
N ARG A 279 7.74 11.42 17.09
CA ARG A 279 7.46 10.98 15.70
C ARG A 279 8.54 11.36 14.68
N ASP A 280 9.34 12.39 14.96
CA ASP A 280 10.29 12.99 14.00
C ASP A 280 11.54 12.11 13.71
N GLY A 281 11.71 10.97 14.41
CA GLY A 281 12.90 10.11 14.25
C GLY A 281 12.73 8.88 13.34
N GLN A 282 11.50 8.49 12.99
CA GLN A 282 11.25 7.18 12.36
C GLN A 282 11.45 7.18 10.84
N ILE A 283 10.95 8.21 10.13
CA ILE A 283 11.12 8.35 8.67
C ILE A 283 12.61 8.48 8.32
N VAL A 284 13.35 9.30 9.09
CA VAL A 284 14.80 9.45 8.98
C VAL A 284 15.52 8.11 9.18
N LYS A 285 15.14 7.31 10.18
CA LYS A 285 15.74 5.97 10.39
C LYS A 285 15.44 5.03 9.22
N ILE A 286 14.20 5.02 8.70
CA ILE A 286 13.82 4.20 7.53
C ILE A 286 14.67 4.60 6.31
N PHE A 287 14.73 5.89 6.01
CA PHE A 287 15.51 6.41 4.90
C PHE A 287 17.01 6.11 5.04
N LYS A 288 17.55 6.17 6.27
CA LYS A 288 18.96 5.85 6.57
C LYS A 288 19.34 4.44 6.16
N TYR A 289 18.50 3.46 6.48
CA TYR A 289 18.85 2.06 6.28
C TYR A 289 18.43 1.52 4.90
N SER A 290 17.44 2.11 4.25
CA SER A 290 16.92 1.61 2.97
C SER A 290 17.59 2.18 1.72
N SER A 291 18.09 3.41 1.78
CA SER A 291 18.79 4.04 0.65
C SER A 291 20.27 3.67 0.61
N ASP A 292 20.87 3.71 -0.57
CA ASP A 292 22.31 3.51 -0.76
C ASP A 292 23.11 4.58 -0.03
N ASP A 293 24.32 4.24 0.42
CA ASP A 293 25.20 5.20 1.10
C ASP A 293 25.95 6.05 0.07
N ILE A 294 25.21 6.91 -0.63
CA ILE A 294 25.74 7.85 -1.62
C ILE A 294 25.37 9.28 -1.27
N CYS A 295 26.23 10.23 -1.65
CA CYS A 295 25.95 11.66 -1.49
C CYS A 295 25.23 12.20 -2.72
N ALA A 296 23.95 12.56 -2.58
CA ALA A 296 23.17 13.08 -3.71
C ALA A 296 23.72 14.39 -4.30
N ALA A 297 24.51 15.16 -3.54
CA ALA A 297 25.06 16.43 -4.02
C ALA A 297 26.40 16.28 -4.77
N CYS A 298 27.14 15.18 -4.58
CA CYS A 298 28.51 15.06 -5.11
C CYS A 298 28.92 13.68 -5.63
N ASN A 299 28.02 12.70 -5.68
CA ASN A 299 28.31 11.33 -6.17
C ASN A 299 28.86 11.30 -7.61
N ALA A 300 28.53 12.30 -8.45
CA ALA A 300 29.05 12.42 -9.81
C ALA A 300 30.55 12.77 -9.85
N TYR A 301 31.10 13.28 -8.74
CA TYR A 301 32.48 13.78 -8.67
C TYR A 301 33.36 12.99 -7.71
N TYR A 302 32.76 12.39 -6.67
CA TYR A 302 33.49 11.70 -5.62
C TYR A 302 32.79 10.41 -5.23
N ASP A 303 33.57 9.34 -5.08
CA ASP A 303 33.13 8.10 -4.44
C ASP A 303 32.86 8.36 -2.95
N ILE A 304 31.86 7.70 -2.37
CA ILE A 304 31.51 7.88 -0.95
C ILE A 304 32.67 7.52 -0.03
N LYS A 305 33.51 6.56 -0.42
CA LYS A 305 34.67 6.13 0.37
C LYS A 305 35.70 7.23 0.60
N ASP A 306 35.76 8.21 -0.31
CA ASP A 306 36.69 9.35 -0.26
C ASP A 306 36.08 10.55 0.49
N ARG A 307 34.80 10.46 0.86
CA ARG A 307 34.01 11.56 1.43
C ARG A 307 33.39 11.20 2.78
N SER A 308 33.57 9.97 3.22
CA SER A 308 32.96 9.42 4.42
C SER A 308 33.84 8.33 5.03
N PHE A 309 33.40 7.77 6.15
CA PHE A 309 34.04 6.69 6.86
C PHE A 309 33.03 5.57 7.14
N LEU A 310 33.53 4.35 7.34
CA LEU A 310 32.68 3.23 7.71
C LEU A 310 32.24 3.33 9.17
N THR A 311 30.94 3.16 9.39
CA THR A 311 30.35 2.99 10.71
C THR A 311 30.64 1.58 11.25
N LYS A 312 30.38 1.35 12.55
CA LYS A 312 30.47 0.01 13.16
C LYS A 312 29.63 -1.06 12.45
N MET A 313 28.66 -0.65 11.63
CA MET A 313 27.79 -1.53 10.85
C MET A 313 28.35 -1.86 9.45
N GLY A 314 29.58 -1.44 9.11
CA GLY A 314 30.16 -1.66 7.79
C GLY A 314 29.54 -0.81 6.67
N ARG A 315 28.78 0.24 7.03
CA ARG A 315 28.13 1.18 6.11
C ARG A 315 28.79 2.55 6.14
N TYR A 316 28.83 3.27 5.02
CA TYR A 316 29.40 4.61 4.98
C TYR A 316 28.51 5.62 5.68
N TYR A 317 29.10 6.46 6.52
CA TYR A 317 28.38 7.48 7.27
C TYR A 317 27.81 8.56 6.34
N THR A 318 26.49 8.75 6.39
CA THR A 318 25.80 9.81 5.65
C THR A 318 24.84 10.53 6.59
N GLU A 319 24.64 11.81 6.32
CA GLU A 319 23.71 12.68 7.03
C GLU A 319 22.44 12.81 6.20
N ILE A 320 21.29 12.63 6.84
CA ILE A 320 20.00 12.76 6.19
C ILE A 320 19.61 14.22 6.24
N HIS A 321 19.24 14.73 5.08
CA HIS A 321 18.91 16.12 4.87
C HIS A 321 17.53 16.23 4.24
N HIS A 322 16.68 17.09 4.78
CA HIS A 322 15.45 17.52 4.12
C HIS A 322 15.83 18.55 3.04
N CYS A 323 15.53 18.24 1.78
CA CYS A 323 15.86 19.09 0.64
C CYS A 323 15.17 20.46 0.76
N ILE A 324 13.90 20.47 1.13
CA ILE A 324 13.15 21.66 1.55
C ILE A 324 13.11 21.64 3.06
N SER A 325 13.60 22.71 3.68
CA SER A 325 13.64 22.76 5.14
C SER A 325 12.25 22.67 5.76
N VAL A 326 12.13 21.85 6.81
CA VAL A 326 10.85 21.48 7.43
C VAL A 326 10.31 22.58 8.36
N GLY A 327 11.14 23.53 8.81
CA GLY A 327 10.71 24.53 9.79
C GLY A 327 9.88 23.91 10.94
N SER A 328 8.73 24.49 11.27
CA SER A 328 7.73 23.90 12.19
C SER A 328 6.60 23.12 11.47
N ASP A 329 6.70 22.92 10.15
CA ASP A 329 5.63 22.36 9.34
C ASP A 329 5.82 20.87 9.06
N LYS A 330 5.08 20.04 9.81
CA LYS A 330 5.14 18.58 9.73
C LYS A 330 4.72 18.00 8.38
N GLN A 331 4.08 18.79 7.51
CA GLN A 331 3.69 18.32 6.17
C GLN A 331 4.88 18.08 5.24
N LEU A 332 6.05 18.66 5.55
CA LEU A 332 7.26 18.52 4.76
C LEU A 332 8.17 17.37 5.22
N ASP A 333 7.84 16.70 6.33
CA ASP A 333 8.59 15.54 6.85
C ASP A 333 8.14 14.23 6.16
N VAL A 334 8.42 14.15 4.86
CA VAL A 334 8.08 13.02 3.99
C VAL A 334 9.33 12.50 3.27
N LEU A 335 9.30 11.24 2.81
CA LEU A 335 10.46 10.57 2.20
C LEU A 335 10.93 11.24 0.91
N GLU A 336 9.98 11.75 0.14
CA GLU A 336 10.21 12.48 -1.11
C GLU A 336 11.00 13.77 -0.89
N ASN A 337 11.03 14.28 0.35
CA ASN A 337 11.83 15.43 0.75
C ASN A 337 13.20 15.04 1.34
N LEU A 338 13.49 13.76 1.57
CA LEU A 338 14.76 13.34 2.18
C LEU A 338 15.83 13.04 1.14
N THR A 339 17.08 13.28 1.52
CA THR A 339 18.27 12.91 0.74
C THR A 339 19.46 12.59 1.64
N LYS A 340 20.40 11.78 1.16
CA LYS A 340 21.64 11.46 1.86
C LYS A 340 22.78 12.34 1.35
N LEU A 341 23.50 12.91 2.29
CA LEU A 341 24.67 13.75 2.01
C LEU A 341 25.89 13.27 2.78
N CYS A 342 27.07 13.42 2.18
CA CYS A 342 28.30 13.30 2.96
C CYS A 342 28.41 14.48 3.94
N PRO A 343 29.15 14.35 5.05
CA PRO A 343 29.26 15.40 6.07
C PRO A 343 29.70 16.76 5.51
N VAL A 344 30.56 16.74 4.49
CA VAL A 344 31.06 17.95 3.82
C VAL A 344 29.95 18.67 3.06
N CYS A 345 29.14 17.95 2.28
CA CYS A 345 28.05 18.54 1.51
C CYS A 345 26.91 19.00 2.41
N HIS A 346 26.57 18.22 3.44
CA HIS A 346 25.56 18.61 4.41
C HIS A 346 25.97 19.90 5.17
N ARG A 347 27.24 20.00 5.58
CA ARG A 347 27.79 21.22 6.19
C ARG A 347 27.73 22.41 5.24
N ALA A 348 28.06 22.22 3.97
CA ALA A 348 28.07 23.29 2.97
C ALA A 348 26.67 23.85 2.66
N LEU A 349 25.61 23.04 2.84
CA LEU A 349 24.21 23.45 2.62
C LEU A 349 23.56 24.18 3.80
N LYS A 350 24.25 24.35 4.94
CA LYS A 350 23.73 25.22 6.00
C LYS A 350 23.70 26.69 5.55
N LYS A 351 22.71 27.46 5.98
CA LYS A 351 22.55 28.86 5.55
C LYS A 351 23.82 29.67 5.77
N GLY A 352 24.36 30.24 4.69
CA GLY A 352 25.58 31.06 4.73
C GLY A 352 26.88 30.31 5.00
N ALA A 353 26.89 28.97 5.04
CA ALA A 353 28.10 28.18 5.29
C ALA A 353 29.03 28.09 4.07
N SER A 354 28.55 28.43 2.87
CA SER A 354 29.35 28.51 1.65
C SER A 354 28.74 29.55 0.69
N SER A 355 29.37 29.79 -0.47
CA SER A 355 28.88 30.77 -1.43
C SER A 355 27.52 30.37 -2.00
N GLU A 356 26.64 31.34 -2.24
CA GLU A 356 25.31 31.11 -2.81
C GLU A 356 25.36 30.27 -4.08
N SER A 357 26.29 30.60 -4.99
CA SER A 357 26.52 29.84 -6.22
C SER A 357 26.82 28.37 -5.96
N TYR A 358 27.61 28.06 -4.92
CA TYR A 358 27.97 26.69 -4.59
C TYR A 358 26.81 25.95 -3.94
N GLN A 359 26.06 26.60 -3.04
CA GLN A 359 24.86 26.02 -2.43
C GLN A 359 23.79 25.69 -3.48
N LYS A 360 23.52 26.62 -4.41
CA LYS A 360 22.61 26.39 -5.54
C LYS A 360 23.09 25.27 -6.45
N GLN A 361 24.40 25.16 -6.69
CA GLN A 361 24.97 24.03 -7.44
C GLN A 361 24.73 22.70 -6.72
N LEU A 362 24.93 22.63 -5.40
CA LEU A 362 24.65 21.41 -4.62
C LEU A 362 23.17 21.02 -4.67
N ILE A 363 22.25 21.99 -4.54
CA ILE A 363 20.80 21.76 -4.67
C ILE A 363 20.46 21.23 -6.06
N ASN A 364 21.01 21.84 -7.12
CA ASN A 364 20.82 21.37 -8.48
C ASN A 364 21.31 19.93 -8.66
N ASN A 365 22.45 19.57 -8.08
CA ASN A 365 22.96 18.20 -8.13
C ASN A 365 22.02 17.23 -7.40
N ILE A 366 21.47 17.61 -6.24
CA ILE A 366 20.47 16.80 -5.53
C ILE A 366 19.27 16.53 -6.42
N PHE A 367 18.71 17.55 -7.08
CA PHE A 367 17.58 17.36 -8.01
C PHE A 367 17.92 16.48 -9.22
N THR A 368 19.15 16.53 -9.72
CA THR A 368 19.59 15.65 -10.82
C THR A 368 19.72 14.20 -10.36
N ASN A 369 20.27 13.98 -9.17
CA ASN A 369 20.60 12.65 -8.67
C ASN A 369 19.45 12.00 -7.89
N ASN A 370 18.47 12.79 -7.46
CA ASN A 370 17.25 12.32 -6.82
C ASN A 370 16.02 13.04 -7.41
N PRO A 371 15.46 12.52 -8.51
CA PRO A 371 14.30 13.13 -9.19
C PRO A 371 13.06 13.28 -8.29
N GLN A 372 12.90 12.45 -7.25
CA GLN A 372 11.80 12.58 -6.30
C GLN A 372 11.85 13.90 -5.52
N ASN A 373 13.05 14.37 -5.17
CA ASN A 373 13.19 15.68 -4.51
C ASN A 373 12.78 16.82 -5.45
N LEU A 374 13.03 16.70 -6.76
CA LEU A 374 12.60 17.68 -7.75
C LEU A 374 11.08 17.67 -7.91
N GLU A 375 10.48 16.51 -8.09
CA GLU A 375 9.02 16.35 -8.20
C GLU A 375 8.31 16.90 -6.95
N PHE A 376 8.84 16.59 -5.76
CA PHE A 376 8.33 17.14 -4.51
C PHE A 376 8.43 18.66 -4.45
N ALA A 377 9.57 19.25 -4.84
CA ALA A 377 9.73 20.70 -4.90
C ALA A 377 8.77 21.36 -5.89
N SER A 378 8.54 20.75 -7.05
CA SER A 378 7.56 21.24 -8.02
C SER A 378 6.16 21.31 -7.44
N ILE A 379 5.76 20.30 -6.67
CA ILE A 379 4.45 20.25 -6.00
C ILE A 379 4.35 21.34 -4.92
N ILE A 380 5.35 21.44 -4.04
CA ILE A 380 5.34 22.39 -2.91
C ILE A 380 5.36 23.84 -3.36
N PHE A 381 6.15 24.17 -4.39
CA PHE A 381 6.28 25.53 -4.91
C PHE A 381 5.38 25.83 -6.12
N ALA A 382 4.54 24.86 -6.53
CA ALA A 382 3.62 24.96 -7.66
C ALA A 382 4.28 25.51 -8.94
N SER A 383 5.46 24.99 -9.29
CA SER A 383 6.25 25.45 -10.44
C SER A 383 7.12 24.32 -10.98
N ASP A 384 7.27 24.26 -12.30
CA ASP A 384 8.19 23.34 -12.97
C ASP A 384 9.50 24.02 -13.41
N ASP A 385 9.64 25.34 -13.16
CA ASP A 385 10.85 26.06 -13.51
C ASP A 385 11.99 25.71 -12.55
N ARG A 386 12.98 24.97 -13.06
CA ARG A 386 14.07 24.43 -12.25
C ARG A 386 14.91 25.53 -11.57
N GLY A 387 15.16 26.65 -12.26
CA GLY A 387 15.93 27.76 -11.69
C GLY A 387 15.22 28.37 -10.48
N PHE A 388 13.92 28.63 -10.64
CA PHE A 388 13.04 29.10 -9.58
C PHE A 388 12.98 28.12 -8.40
N LEU A 389 12.87 26.81 -8.65
CA LEU A 389 12.85 25.81 -7.59
C LEU A 389 14.15 25.78 -6.79
N ILE A 390 15.31 25.86 -7.47
CA ILE A 390 16.62 25.95 -6.82
C ILE A 390 16.69 27.19 -5.92
N ASP A 391 16.23 28.34 -6.42
CA ASP A 391 16.20 29.58 -5.64
C ASP A 391 15.30 29.48 -4.41
N LYS A 392 14.14 28.83 -4.53
CA LYS A 392 13.22 28.60 -3.41
C LYS A 392 13.79 27.66 -2.35
N VAL A 393 14.41 26.57 -2.77
CA VAL A 393 15.10 25.66 -1.86
C VAL A 393 16.24 26.38 -1.15
N TYR A 394 17.06 27.13 -1.88
CA TYR A 394 18.15 27.94 -1.32
C TYR A 394 17.64 28.93 -0.25
N GLN A 395 16.53 29.62 -0.52
CA GLN A 395 15.90 30.54 0.43
C GLN A 395 15.39 29.83 1.69
N SER A 396 15.06 28.54 1.60
CA SER A 396 14.56 27.72 2.71
C SER A 396 15.65 27.13 3.61
N LEU A 397 16.94 27.21 3.23
CA LEU A 397 18.04 26.66 4.02
C LEU A 397 18.07 27.30 5.43
N LEU A 398 18.29 26.46 6.46
CA LEU A 398 18.42 26.86 7.86
C LEU A 398 19.86 27.12 8.30
#